data_AF-A0A814WQN6-F1
#
_entry.id   AF-A0A814WQN6-F1
#
_cell.length_a   1.000
_cell.length_b   1.000
_cell.length_c   1.000
_cell.angle_alpha   90.00
_cell.angle_beta   90.00
_cell.angle_gamma   90.00
#
_symmetry.space_group_name_H-M   'P 1'
#
loop_
_entity.id
_entity.type
_entity.pdbx_description
1 polymer ?
#
loop_
_entity_poly.entity_id
_entity_poly.type
_entity_poly.pdbx_seq_one_letter_code
_entity_poly.pdbx_strand_id
1 'polypeptide(L)'
;MSASRLDKPCYFLIVSFPATDEGYISGQMKQIDEYERDYHSDQAIEWYTKDSFVYRLINKALRTQDLDLLYMLRFHVRDLSKCLRKKHQELYELGVDIDMDELTLYRGQSGVNIVKEYENSIGKIISTNGYLSTTLTKEVAKVFGAIGQQ
;
A
#
# COMPACT_ATOMS: atom_id res chain seq x y z
N MET A 1 20.05 10.09 -27.96
CA MET A 1 18.91 10.86 -27.44
C MET A 1 18.48 10.21 -26.14
N SER A 2 18.76 10.90 -25.04
CA SER A 2 18.68 10.38 -23.66
C SER A 2 17.22 10.25 -23.23
N ALA A 3 16.79 9.03 -22.90
CA ALA A 3 15.50 8.79 -22.25
C ALA A 3 15.63 9.26 -20.79
N SER A 4 14.92 10.32 -20.46
CA SER A 4 14.75 10.81 -19.09
C SER A 4 14.16 9.71 -18.23
N ARG A 5 14.99 9.21 -17.28
CA ARG A 5 14.53 8.38 -16.16
C ARG A 5 13.39 9.12 -15.47
N LEU A 6 12.18 8.57 -15.54
CA LEU A 6 11.14 8.90 -14.60
C LEU A 6 11.54 8.33 -13.23
N ASP A 7 12.32 9.10 -12.47
CA ASP A 7 12.46 8.93 -11.03
C ASP A 7 11.12 9.29 -10.39
N LYS A 8 10.16 8.37 -10.46
CA LYS A 8 9.01 8.37 -9.58
C LYS A 8 9.42 7.57 -8.35
N PRO A 9 9.55 8.18 -7.16
CA PRO A 9 9.85 7.44 -5.94
C PRO A 9 8.70 6.45 -5.67
N CYS A 10 9.02 5.15 -5.73
CA CYS A 10 8.14 4.10 -5.25
C CYS A 10 8.16 4.11 -3.72
N TYR A 11 7.11 4.66 -3.12
CA TYR A 11 6.95 4.62 -1.68
C TYR A 11 6.41 3.24 -1.26
N PHE A 12 7.30 2.40 -0.72
CA PHE A 12 6.93 1.12 -0.13
C PHE A 12 6.37 1.35 1.26
N LEU A 13 5.22 0.74 1.55
CA LEU A 13 4.60 0.81 2.86
C LEU A 13 4.73 -0.56 3.53
N ILE A 14 5.46 -0.62 4.64
CA ILE A 14 5.53 -1.84 5.45
C ILE A 14 4.30 -1.89 6.35
N VAL A 15 3.38 -2.83 6.10
CA VAL A 15 2.38 -3.20 7.12
C VAL A 15 1.76 -4.55 6.91
N SER A 16 1.42 -5.17 8.05
CA SER A 16 0.70 -6.44 8.18
C SER A 16 -0.43 -6.25 9.18
N PHE A 17 -1.66 -6.58 8.78
CA PHE A 17 -2.72 -6.98 9.71
C PHE A 17 -3.61 -8.05 9.08
N PRO A 18 -3.89 -9.17 9.78
CA PRO A 18 -4.81 -10.18 9.30
C PRO A 18 -6.22 -9.60 9.18
N ALA A 19 -6.89 -9.91 8.07
CA ALA A 19 -8.29 -9.56 7.88
C ALA A 19 -9.15 -10.35 8.86
N THR A 20 -9.93 -9.65 9.68
CA THR A 20 -11.04 -10.24 10.44
C THR A 20 -12.33 -9.95 9.70
N ASP A 21 -12.89 -10.99 9.07
CA ASP A 21 -14.29 -11.01 8.64
C ASP A 21 -15.18 -11.15 9.88
N GLU A 22 -15.97 -10.12 10.18
CA GLU A 22 -17.37 -10.17 10.68
C GLU A 22 -17.81 -8.79 11.21
N GLY A 23 -18.86 -8.20 10.62
CA GLY A 23 -19.52 -6.96 11.12
C GLY A 23 -19.61 -5.80 10.12
N TYR A 24 -20.15 -6.06 8.92
CA TYR A 24 -19.74 -5.39 7.69
C TYR A 24 -20.31 -3.98 7.36
N ILE A 25 -21.27 -3.39 8.09
CA ILE A 25 -21.84 -2.07 7.69
C ILE A 25 -21.88 -1.03 8.84
N SER A 26 -22.31 -1.38 10.05
CA SER A 26 -22.37 -0.44 11.18
C SER A 26 -20.99 0.04 11.63
N GLY A 27 -19.97 -0.82 11.53
CA GLY A 27 -18.58 -0.46 11.84
C GLY A 27 -17.97 0.53 10.85
N GLN A 28 -18.36 0.47 9.57
CA GLN A 28 -17.77 1.34 8.53
C GLN A 28 -18.25 2.79 8.66
N MET A 29 -19.53 3.02 8.98
CA MET A 29 -20.05 4.38 9.21
C MET A 29 -19.36 5.02 10.41
N LYS A 30 -19.20 4.27 11.50
CA LYS A 30 -18.46 4.76 12.68
C LYS A 30 -17.00 5.09 12.35
N GLN A 31 -16.34 4.28 11.52
CA GLN A 31 -14.98 4.57 11.05
C GLN A 31 -14.91 5.85 10.21
N ILE A 32 -15.94 6.15 9.41
CA ILE A 32 -16.04 7.39 8.65
C ILE A 32 -16.20 8.57 9.60
N ASP A 33 -17.08 8.46 10.60
CA ASP A 33 -17.29 9.52 11.60
C ASP A 33 -16.01 9.77 12.44
N GLU A 34 -15.33 8.70 12.85
CA GLU A 34 -14.03 8.77 13.54
C GLU A 34 -12.97 9.41 12.63
N TYR A 35 -12.96 9.06 11.34
CA TYR A 35 -12.04 9.66 10.38
C TYR A 35 -12.33 11.16 10.19
N GLU A 36 -13.59 11.56 10.02
CA GLU A 36 -13.94 12.97 9.84
C GLU A 36 -13.58 13.82 11.08
N ARG A 37 -13.76 13.26 12.27
CA ARG A 37 -13.50 13.97 13.53
C ARG A 37 -12.02 13.99 13.93
N ASP A 38 -11.33 12.86 13.80
CA ASP A 38 -10.03 12.62 14.43
C ASP A 38 -8.88 12.52 13.42
N TYR A 39 -9.13 12.69 12.11
CA TYR A 39 -8.07 12.62 11.11
C TYR A 39 -7.13 13.82 11.16
N HIS A 40 -5.85 13.50 11.32
CA HIS A 40 -4.74 14.43 11.13
C HIS A 40 -3.79 13.96 10.02
N SER A 41 -3.20 14.90 9.31
CA SER A 41 -2.38 14.63 8.11
C SER A 41 -1.14 13.78 8.40
N ASP A 42 -0.60 13.85 9.62
CA ASP A 42 0.54 13.06 10.10
C ASP A 42 0.17 11.59 10.36
N GLN A 43 -1.11 11.31 10.65
CA GLN A 43 -1.64 9.96 10.88
C GLN A 43 -2.11 9.26 9.60
N ALA A 44 -1.85 9.84 8.42
CA ALA A 44 -2.29 9.26 7.14
C ALA A 44 -1.80 7.81 6.95
N ILE A 45 -0.58 7.50 7.39
CA ILE A 45 -0.05 6.14 7.36
C ILE A 45 -0.89 5.21 8.25
N GLU A 46 -1.15 5.58 9.51
CA GLU A 46 -1.91 4.76 10.47
C GLU A 46 -3.33 4.43 9.95
N TRP A 47 -4.01 5.41 9.37
CA TRP A 47 -5.33 5.21 8.80
C TRP A 47 -5.33 4.30 7.56
N TYR A 48 -4.27 4.37 6.76
CA TYR A 48 -4.08 3.49 5.60
C TYR A 48 -3.65 2.07 6.00
N THR A 49 -3.02 1.90 7.16
CA THR A 49 -2.49 0.61 7.61
C THR A 49 -3.45 -0.17 8.50
N LYS A 50 -4.32 0.53 9.24
CA LYS A 50 -5.43 -0.05 10.00
C LYS A 50 -6.44 -0.70 9.06
N ASP A 51 -7.13 -1.73 9.54
CA ASP A 51 -8.28 -2.30 8.85
C ASP A 51 -9.45 -1.30 8.81
N SER A 52 -9.43 -0.44 7.79
CA SER A 52 -10.34 0.69 7.63
C SER A 52 -10.85 0.79 6.20
N PHE A 53 -11.92 1.56 6.01
CA PHE A 53 -12.43 1.90 4.68
C PHE A 53 -11.37 2.60 3.81
N VAL A 54 -10.43 3.33 4.42
CA VAL A 54 -9.40 4.11 3.71
C VAL A 54 -8.49 3.20 2.89
N TYR A 55 -7.94 2.15 3.52
CA TYR A 55 -7.10 1.16 2.83
C TYR A 55 -7.84 0.55 1.64
N ARG A 56 -9.09 0.14 1.84
CA ARG A 56 -9.91 -0.53 0.82
C ARG A 56 -10.26 0.40 -0.33
N LEU A 57 -10.76 1.60 -0.05
CA LEU A 57 -11.19 2.55 -1.07
C LEU A 57 -10.00 3.07 -1.89
N ILE A 58 -8.88 3.41 -1.26
CA ILE A 58 -7.70 3.90 -1.98
C ILE A 58 -7.14 2.79 -2.88
N ASN A 59 -6.95 1.57 -2.37
CA ASN A 59 -6.46 0.48 -3.21
C ASN A 59 -7.43 0.09 -4.32
N LYS A 60 -8.74 0.16 -4.08
CA LYS A 60 -9.75 -0.06 -5.12
C LYS A 60 -9.62 1.01 -6.20
N ALA A 61 -9.65 2.29 -5.82
CA ALA A 61 -9.59 3.42 -6.74
C ALA A 61 -8.33 3.39 -7.61
N LEU A 62 -7.18 3.05 -7.02
CA LEU A 62 -5.89 2.93 -7.72
C LEU A 62 -5.86 1.75 -8.71
N ARG A 63 -6.49 0.62 -8.36
CA ARG A 63 -6.57 -0.57 -9.24
C ARG A 63 -7.55 -0.38 -10.39
N THR A 64 -8.70 0.25 -10.14
CA THR A 64 -9.73 0.49 -11.16
C THR A 64 -9.54 1.82 -11.90
N GLN A 65 -8.53 2.61 -11.54
CA GLN A 65 -8.31 3.98 -12.04
C GLN A 65 -9.57 4.85 -11.94
N ASP A 66 -10.32 4.68 -10.86
CA ASP A 66 -11.54 5.45 -10.59
C ASP A 66 -11.16 6.88 -10.19
N LEU A 67 -11.21 7.79 -11.16
CA LEU A 67 -10.80 9.18 -10.99
C LEU A 67 -11.71 9.92 -10.00
N ASP A 68 -13.00 9.58 -9.93
CA ASP A 68 -13.95 10.23 -9.04
C ASP A 68 -13.63 9.85 -7.59
N LEU A 69 -13.40 8.57 -7.33
CA LEU A 69 -13.02 8.09 -6.01
C LEU A 69 -11.64 8.60 -5.58
N LEU A 70 -10.67 8.65 -6.50
CA LEU A 70 -9.36 9.26 -6.23
C LEU A 70 -9.46 10.76 -5.95
N TYR A 71 -10.35 11.47 -6.66
CA TYR A 71 -10.57 12.88 -6.42
C TYR A 71 -11.20 13.12 -5.04
N MET A 72 -12.16 12.29 -4.63
CA MET A 72 -12.74 12.36 -3.29
C MET A 72 -11.69 12.13 -2.19
N LEU A 73 -10.78 11.17 -2.40
CA LEU A 73 -9.73 10.80 -1.44
C LEU A 73 -8.42 11.57 -1.62
N ARG A 74 -8.39 12.58 -2.50
CA ARG A 74 -7.15 13.27 -2.93
C ARG A 74 -6.33 13.85 -1.78
N PHE A 75 -6.99 14.33 -0.72
CA PHE A 75 -6.32 14.88 0.45
C PHE A 75 -5.56 13.78 1.19
N HIS A 76 -6.23 12.66 1.44
CA HIS A 76 -5.59 11.51 2.08
C HIS A 76 -4.44 10.95 1.24
N VAL A 77 -4.63 10.80 -0.07
CA VAL A 77 -3.57 10.31 -0.98
C VAL A 77 -2.35 11.24 -0.96
N ARG A 78 -2.58 12.56 -0.95
CA ARG A 78 -1.52 13.56 -0.85
C ARG A 78 -0.76 13.46 0.46
N ASP A 79 -1.47 13.35 1.57
CA ASP A 79 -0.86 13.33 2.90
C ASP A 79 -0.16 11.99 3.17
N LEU A 80 -0.73 10.88 2.71
CA LEU A 80 -0.08 9.57 2.70
C LEU A 80 1.25 9.61 1.93
N SER A 81 1.25 10.17 0.72
CA SER A 81 2.47 10.35 -0.08
C SER A 81 3.53 11.21 0.63
N LYS A 82 3.11 12.27 1.33
CA LYS A 82 4.03 13.12 2.10
C LYS A 82 4.61 12.39 3.30
N CYS A 83 3.78 11.71 4.09
CA CYS A 83 4.22 10.96 5.26
C CYS A 83 5.18 9.84 4.87
N LEU A 84 4.90 9.14 3.77
CA LEU A 84 5.78 8.13 3.20
C LEU A 84 7.14 8.70 2.79
N ARG A 85 7.14 9.84 2.10
CA ARG A 85 8.39 10.53 1.71
C ARG A 85 9.19 10.96 2.93
N LYS A 86 8.53 11.52 3.93
CA LYS A 86 9.16 11.93 5.18
C LYS A 86 9.78 10.73 5.90
N LYS A 87 9.04 9.63 6.03
CA LYS A 87 9.55 8.38 6.65
C LYS A 87 10.74 7.80 5.90
N HIS A 88 10.68 7.78 4.57
CA HIS A 88 11.80 7.33 3.75
C HIS A 88 13.04 8.22 3.96
N GLN A 89 12.86 9.53 4.01
CA GLN A 89 13.95 10.48 4.27
C GLN A 89 14.52 10.31 5.67
N GLU A 90 13.68 10.15 6.71
CA GLU A 90 14.10 9.86 8.08
C GLU A 90 14.95 8.58 8.15
N LEU A 91 14.55 7.52 7.46
CA LEU A 91 15.32 6.26 7.42
C LEU A 91 16.69 6.45 6.74
N TYR A 92 16.75 7.24 5.68
CA TYR A 92 17.99 7.56 4.98
C TYR A 92 18.94 8.42 5.84
N GLU A 93 18.42 9.43 6.54
CA GLU A 93 19.18 10.35 7.38
C GLU A 93 19.69 9.69 8.67
N LEU A 94 18.96 8.72 9.21
CA LEU A 94 19.34 7.99 10.43
C LEU A 94 20.52 7.03 10.25
N GLY A 95 21.09 6.92 9.04
CA GLY A 95 22.24 6.06 8.78
C GLY A 95 21.95 4.59 9.09
N VAL A 96 20.67 4.20 9.03
CA VAL A 96 20.34 2.79 8.92
C VAL A 96 20.87 2.40 7.54
N ASP A 97 22.11 1.92 7.50
CA ASP A 97 22.67 1.15 6.40
C ASP A 97 21.81 -0.12 6.25
N ILE A 98 20.56 0.06 5.83
CA ILE A 98 19.97 -0.88 4.92
C ILE A 98 20.96 -0.82 3.76
N ASP A 99 21.69 -1.89 3.52
CA ASP A 99 22.51 -2.04 2.34
C ASP A 99 21.55 -1.92 1.14
N MET A 100 21.27 -0.68 0.72
CA MET A 100 20.18 -0.32 -0.19
C MET A 100 20.45 -0.84 -1.60
N ASP A 101 21.64 -1.42 -1.81
CA ASP A 101 21.97 -2.17 -3.01
C ASP A 101 21.02 -3.35 -3.20
N GLU A 102 20.49 -3.97 -2.12
CA GLU A 102 19.49 -5.04 -2.23
C GLU A 102 18.54 -5.17 -1.02
N LEU A 103 17.47 -4.35 -0.98
CA LEU A 103 16.38 -4.52 -0.01
C LEU A 103 15.40 -5.62 -0.46
N THR A 104 15.44 -6.78 0.20
CA THR A 104 14.47 -7.86 -0.04
C THR A 104 13.21 -7.67 0.79
N LEU A 105 12.06 -7.55 0.11
CA LEU A 105 10.74 -7.44 0.72
C LEU A 105 9.83 -8.55 0.20
N TYR A 106 8.94 -9.02 1.06
CA TYR A 106 7.96 -10.05 0.74
C TYR A 106 6.55 -9.47 0.73
N ARG A 107 5.73 -9.93 -0.21
CA ARG A 107 4.31 -9.61 -0.28
C ARG A 107 3.51 -10.89 -0.51
N GLY A 108 2.53 -11.14 0.35
CA GLY A 108 1.54 -12.17 0.12
C GLY A 108 0.51 -11.69 -0.90
N GLN A 109 0.23 -12.50 -1.92
CA GLN A 109 -0.81 -12.20 -2.88
C GLN A 109 -1.52 -13.50 -3.26
N SER A 110 -2.85 -13.51 -3.15
CA SER A 110 -3.68 -14.63 -3.62
C SER A 110 -4.34 -14.28 -4.95
N GLY A 111 -4.49 -15.29 -5.81
CA GLY A 111 -5.20 -15.18 -7.08
C GLY A 111 -4.44 -15.83 -8.24
N VAL A 112 -5.10 -16.76 -8.94
CA VAL A 112 -4.52 -17.50 -10.09
C VAL A 112 -4.14 -16.58 -11.25
N ASN A 113 -4.89 -15.49 -11.45
CA ASN A 113 -4.65 -14.55 -12.54
C ASN A 113 -3.33 -13.79 -12.37
N ILE A 114 -2.99 -13.43 -11.13
CA ILE A 114 -1.77 -12.70 -10.79
C ILE A 114 -0.52 -13.55 -11.08
N VAL A 115 -0.57 -14.85 -10.79
CA VAL A 115 0.55 -15.77 -11.10
C VAL A 115 0.81 -15.79 -12.60
N LYS A 116 -0.24 -15.95 -13.42
CA LYS A 116 -0.13 -15.92 -14.88
C LYS A 116 0.37 -14.58 -15.42
N GLU A 117 -0.06 -13.47 -14.83
CA GLU A 117 0.43 -12.13 -15.18
C GLU A 117 1.93 -12.00 -14.92
N TYR A 118 2.42 -12.50 -13.78
CA TYR A 118 3.85 -12.49 -13.47
C TYR A 118 4.66 -13.42 -14.38
N GLU A 119 4.18 -14.63 -14.67
CA GLU A 119 4.82 -15.55 -15.62
C GLU A 119 4.96 -14.92 -17.02
N ASN A 120 3.92 -14.25 -17.50
CA ASN A 120 3.93 -13.54 -18.78
C ASN A 120 4.79 -12.26 -18.78
N SER A 121 5.24 -11.83 -17.60
CA SER A 121 6.04 -10.61 -17.39
C SER A 121 7.52 -10.90 -17.18
N ILE A 122 7.96 -12.16 -17.27
CA ILE A 122 9.39 -12.52 -17.19
C ILE A 122 10.15 -11.77 -18.30
N GLY A 123 11.20 -11.03 -17.91
CA GLY A 123 11.99 -10.19 -18.81
C GLY A 123 11.37 -8.82 -19.15
N LYS A 124 10.25 -8.44 -18.53
CA LYS A 124 9.59 -7.14 -18.69
C LYS A 124 9.64 -6.32 -17.40
N ILE A 125 9.44 -5.00 -17.53
CA ILE A 125 9.30 -4.09 -16.40
C ILE A 125 7.85 -4.12 -15.92
N ILE A 126 7.65 -4.24 -14.61
CA ILE A 126 6.35 -4.19 -13.96
C ILE A 126 6.19 -2.82 -13.31
N SER A 127 5.10 -2.12 -13.64
CA SER A 127 4.70 -0.88 -12.98
C SER A 127 3.38 -1.12 -12.28
N THR A 128 3.27 -0.64 -11.04
CA THR A 128 2.05 -0.78 -10.24
C THR A 128 1.42 0.59 -10.03
N ASN A 129 0.09 0.66 -10.21
CA ASN A 129 -0.65 1.92 -10.12
C ASN A 129 -1.02 2.32 -8.68
N GLY A 130 -0.39 1.72 -7.66
CA GLY A 130 -0.74 2.00 -6.27
C GLY A 130 0.32 1.61 -5.27
N TYR A 131 0.01 1.82 -3.99
CA TYR A 131 0.94 1.55 -2.90
C TYR A 131 1.08 0.04 -2.66
N LEU A 132 2.31 -0.41 -2.42
CA LEU A 132 2.59 -1.80 -2.13
C LEU A 132 2.75 -1.98 -0.62
N SER A 133 1.89 -2.82 -0.05
CA SER A 133 2.05 -3.33 1.32
C SER A 133 3.01 -4.51 1.30
N THR A 134 4.13 -4.38 2.02
CA THR A 134 5.20 -5.38 2.05
C THR A 134 5.62 -5.69 3.49
N THR A 135 6.33 -6.80 3.68
CA THR A 135 6.90 -7.21 4.96
C THR A 135 8.34 -7.70 4.77
N LEU A 136 9.18 -7.52 5.78
CA LEU A 136 10.53 -8.10 5.81
C LEU A 136 10.50 -9.61 6.09
N THR A 137 9.42 -10.10 6.68
CA THR A 137 9.30 -11.48 7.15
C THR A 137 8.49 -12.32 6.16
N LYS A 138 9.14 -13.32 5.56
CA LYS A 138 8.52 -14.20 4.57
C LYS A 138 7.33 -14.99 5.12
N GLU A 139 7.38 -15.37 6.39
CA GLU A 139 6.34 -16.13 7.09
C GLU A 139 5.05 -15.31 7.14
N VAL A 140 5.16 -14.02 7.42
CA VAL A 140 4.03 -13.09 7.45
C VAL A 140 3.43 -12.96 6.05
N ALA A 141 4.26 -12.83 5.01
CA ALA A 141 3.79 -12.81 3.62
C ALA A 141 3.04 -14.09 3.21
N LYS A 142 3.49 -15.26 3.67
CA LYS A 142 2.79 -16.53 3.40
C LYS A 142 1.38 -16.56 3.99
N VAL A 143 1.20 -16.04 5.21
CA VAL A 143 -0.12 -15.93 5.84
C VAL A 143 -1.06 -15.11 4.95
N PHE A 144 -0.62 -13.95 4.47
CA PHE A 144 -1.41 -13.12 3.55
C PHE A 144 -1.69 -13.77 2.18
N GLY A 145 -0.75 -14.56 1.66
CA GLY A 145 -0.94 -15.30 0.41
C GLY A 145 -1.91 -16.47 0.55
N ALA A 146 -1.96 -17.12 1.71
CA ALA A 146 -2.82 -18.28 1.97
C ALA A 146 -4.28 -17.91 2.28
N ILE A 147 -4.52 -16.74 2.89
CA ILE A 147 -5.87 -16.31 3.32
C ILE A 147 -6.84 -16.11 2.13
N GLY A 148 -6.35 -15.86 0.91
CA GLY A 148 -7.22 -15.67 -0.25
C GLY A 148 -7.57 -16.93 -1.05
N GLN A 149 -7.52 -18.13 -0.45
CA GLN A 149 -7.91 -19.40 -1.10
C GLN A 149 -9.29 -19.94 -0.70
N GLN A 150 -10.17 -19.11 -0.14
CA GLN A 150 -11.58 -19.49 0.11
C GLN A 150 -12.51 -18.93 -0.97
#